data_AF-A0A661A2E2-F1
#
_entry.id   AF-A0A661A2E2-F1
#
_cell.length_a   1.000
_cell.length_b   1.000
_cell.length_c   1.000
_cell.angle_alpha   90.00
_cell.angle_beta   90.00
_cell.angle_gamma   90.00
#
_symmetry.space_group_name_H-M   'P 1'
#
loop_
_entity.id
_entity.type
_entity.pdbx_description
1 polymer ?
#
loop_
_entity_poly.entity_id
_entity_poly.type
_entity_poly.pdbx_seq_one_letter_code
_entity_poly.pdbx_strand_id
1 'polypeptide(L)'
;MSNSTKGGVAMNGSIARRTLITLLIAVAVPVVAQAATWNVERDGSGDFSIIQDAVDASAPGDSILIGLGRFGELRTGALLLHGGKAALILWVNKPGLTIIGSGNESTIIGPSAYTPEFEGWDTGSVLVDFGADCEIRDVGMDNTLYEFTIFATTLAEDCRVVRYAWRRDYGGFVGECSGTVLRRVEFIDTGGFTTLVGAQDVLLEDCHVEDQFLDAVGIHIGNGAQGCVIRNCTVEGGGTAIQFSGTGTIEDCTATGMMDAGLVVGSGSQVVATRYEIGVSRIGVFVTHGARLELLDSVIEGGTLATIASSADVYVRGSHILNAGGLTVRGTTNTPGMAIDVRDNWWGTSDPAQIEAWIYDPYGTVLWDPFNGMAIPTQSNSIGKLKGNFRGHGFGSRPE
;
A
#
# COMPACT_ATOMS: atom_id res chain seq x y z
N MET A 1 95.13 45.75 18.53
CA MET A 1 95.49 45.86 17.10
C MET A 1 95.40 44.48 16.49
N SER A 2 94.68 44.36 15.36
CA SER A 2 94.91 43.44 14.21
C SER A 2 95.27 41.96 14.51
N ASN A 3 94.79 40.94 13.82
CA ASN A 3 93.83 40.67 12.75
C ASN A 3 94.05 39.16 12.43
N SER A 4 93.10 38.49 11.74
CA SER A 4 93.32 37.22 11.00
C SER A 4 93.47 35.95 11.86
N THR A 5 92.89 34.77 11.56
CA THR A 5 92.77 34.09 10.26
C THR A 5 91.77 32.91 10.34
N LYS A 6 91.21 32.55 9.17
CA LYS A 6 90.30 31.43 8.86
C LYS A 6 90.93 30.03 8.98
N GLY A 7 90.07 28.99 9.00
CA GLY A 7 90.34 27.68 8.38
C GLY A 7 89.94 26.47 9.23
N GLY A 8 88.99 25.67 8.75
CA GLY A 8 88.37 24.56 9.51
C GLY A 8 88.89 23.16 9.19
N VAL A 9 88.38 22.16 9.93
CA VAL A 9 88.25 20.74 9.54
C VAL A 9 87.07 20.15 10.34
N ALA A 10 86.22 19.37 9.67
CA ALA A 10 85.06 18.69 10.24
C ALA A 10 85.44 17.37 10.95
N MET A 11 84.70 17.01 12.01
CA MET A 11 84.54 15.61 12.41
C MET A 11 83.13 15.33 12.95
N ASN A 12 82.65 14.16 12.52
CA ASN A 12 81.35 13.55 12.70
C ASN A 12 80.93 13.31 14.16
N GLY A 13 79.60 13.24 14.38
CA GLY A 13 79.03 12.31 15.36
C GLY A 13 77.90 12.87 16.23
N SER A 14 76.68 12.93 15.73
CA SER A 14 75.46 12.93 16.57
C SER A 14 74.35 12.18 15.83
N ILE A 15 74.23 10.87 16.04
CA ILE A 15 73.30 10.26 17.01
C ILE A 15 71.85 10.67 16.75
N ALA A 16 71.18 9.81 15.98
CA ALA A 16 69.78 9.40 16.07
C ALA A 16 68.69 10.49 16.22
N ARG A 17 68.08 10.84 15.08
CA ARG A 17 66.69 11.31 14.97
C ARG A 17 65.75 10.37 15.75
N ARG A 18 65.17 10.84 16.85
CA ARG A 18 63.90 10.31 17.38
C ARG A 18 62.78 11.21 16.89
N THR A 19 62.10 10.79 15.83
CA THR A 19 60.84 11.39 15.37
C THR A 19 59.77 11.04 16.40
N LEU A 20 59.33 12.02 17.18
CA LEU A 20 58.17 11.89 18.08
C LEU A 20 56.91 12.07 17.23
N ILE A 21 56.25 10.97 16.87
CA ILE A 21 54.89 10.99 16.32
C ILE A 21 53.95 11.12 17.51
N THR A 22 53.43 12.32 17.74
CA THR A 22 52.35 12.54 18.71
C THR A 22 51.04 12.08 18.08
N LEU A 23 50.58 10.90 18.48
CA LEU A 23 49.28 10.34 18.13
C LEU A 23 48.20 11.13 18.90
N LEU A 24 47.54 12.07 18.22
CA LEU A 24 46.31 12.70 18.70
C LEU A 24 45.18 11.65 18.62
N ILE A 25 44.95 10.95 19.73
CA ILE A 25 43.73 10.16 19.92
C ILE A 25 42.60 11.17 20.11
N ALA A 26 41.89 11.49 19.03
CA ALA A 26 40.59 12.13 19.12
C ALA A 26 39.67 11.15 19.85
N VAL A 27 39.43 11.41 21.13
CA VAL A 27 38.35 10.75 21.87
C VAL A 27 37.07 11.23 21.21
N ALA A 28 36.54 10.42 20.28
CA ALA A 28 35.17 10.57 19.81
C ALA A 28 34.27 10.29 21.01
N VAL A 29 33.92 11.35 21.74
CA VAL A 29 32.79 11.30 22.65
C VAL A 29 31.59 10.99 21.76
N PRO A 30 30.87 9.87 21.94
CA PRO A 30 29.61 9.68 21.27
C PRO A 30 28.71 10.83 21.75
N VAL A 31 28.55 11.84 20.89
CA VAL A 31 27.47 12.80 21.05
C VAL A 31 26.22 11.95 20.89
N VAL A 32 25.57 11.67 22.01
CA VAL A 32 24.19 11.21 21.98
C VAL A 32 23.46 12.35 21.29
N ALA A 33 23.19 12.21 19.99
CA ALA A 33 22.34 13.13 19.28
C ALA A 33 20.98 12.99 19.95
N GLN A 34 20.68 13.91 20.87
CA GLN A 34 19.40 13.98 21.52
C GLN A 34 18.43 14.46 20.45
N ALA A 35 17.59 13.55 19.95
CA ALA A 35 16.48 13.89 19.07
C ALA A 35 15.63 14.97 19.75
N ALA A 36 15.50 16.12 19.11
CA ALA A 36 14.67 17.20 19.60
C ALA A 36 13.20 16.88 19.31
N THR A 37 12.32 17.56 20.04
CA THR A 37 10.87 17.50 19.80
C THR A 37 10.38 18.91 19.51
N TRP A 38 9.74 19.09 18.36
CA TRP A 38 9.19 20.36 17.90
C TRP A 38 7.66 20.30 17.94
N ASN A 39 7.02 21.27 18.59
CA ASN A 39 5.57 21.35 18.69
C ASN A 39 5.03 22.33 17.64
N VAL A 40 4.02 21.91 16.89
CA VAL A 40 3.37 22.71 15.87
C VAL A 40 1.92 22.97 16.26
N GLU A 41 1.61 24.22 16.63
CA GLU A 41 0.29 24.64 17.11
C GLU A 41 -0.18 25.88 16.37
N ARG A 42 -1.38 25.83 15.78
CA ARG A 42 -1.92 26.96 15.00
C ARG A 42 -2.20 28.21 15.84
N ASP A 43 -2.47 28.04 17.12
CA ASP A 43 -2.74 29.16 18.03
C ASP A 43 -1.45 29.91 18.46
N GLY A 44 -0.28 29.41 18.01
CA GLY A 44 1.02 29.98 18.33
C GLY A 44 1.58 29.58 19.69
N SER A 45 0.97 28.61 20.38
CA SER A 45 1.46 28.10 21.66
C SER A 45 2.66 27.12 21.52
N GLY A 46 2.85 26.56 20.32
CA GLY A 46 3.95 25.67 19.96
C GLY A 46 5.20 26.41 19.49
N ASP A 47 6.25 25.64 19.18
CA ASP A 47 7.51 26.15 18.62
C ASP A 47 7.30 26.74 17.21
N PHE A 48 6.35 26.18 16.45
CA PHE A 48 5.95 26.62 15.13
C PHE A 48 4.43 26.66 14.98
N SER A 49 3.94 27.41 14.00
CA SER A 49 2.53 27.39 13.57
C SER A 49 2.33 26.78 12.18
N ILE A 50 3.42 26.52 11.46
CA ILE A 50 3.46 25.96 10.10
C ILE A 50 4.29 24.68 10.14
N ILE A 51 3.74 23.59 9.63
CA ILE A 51 4.38 22.26 9.66
C ILE A 51 5.74 22.29 8.95
N GLN A 52 5.79 22.86 7.75
CA GLN A 52 7.05 22.87 6.98
C GLN A 52 8.17 23.67 7.68
N ASP A 53 7.86 24.72 8.47
CA ASP A 53 8.90 25.42 9.24
C ASP A 53 9.55 24.51 10.30
N ALA A 54 8.75 23.65 10.94
CA ALA A 54 9.26 22.67 11.89
C ALA A 54 10.16 21.64 11.18
N VAL A 55 9.74 21.15 10.01
CA VAL A 55 10.56 20.24 9.19
C VAL A 55 11.86 20.91 8.80
N ASP A 56 11.82 22.15 8.32
CA ASP A 56 13.00 22.91 7.87
C ASP A 56 13.99 23.15 9.03
N ALA A 57 13.50 23.38 10.25
CA ALA A 57 14.31 23.55 11.46
C ALA A 57 14.84 22.24 12.08
N SER A 58 14.18 21.11 11.82
CA SER A 58 14.52 19.81 12.41
C SER A 58 15.86 19.26 11.93
N ALA A 59 16.56 18.54 12.81
CA ALA A 59 17.67 17.66 12.47
C ALA A 59 17.19 16.22 12.18
N PRO A 60 17.95 15.39 11.46
CA PRO A 60 17.65 13.97 11.32
C PRO A 60 17.45 13.29 12.68
N GLY A 61 16.40 12.50 12.82
CA GLY A 61 16.04 11.83 14.07
C GLY A 61 15.05 12.61 14.97
N ASP A 62 14.79 13.88 14.68
CA ASP A 62 13.87 14.69 15.48
C ASP A 62 12.41 14.24 15.36
N SER A 63 11.61 14.60 16.36
CA SER A 63 10.17 14.42 16.37
C SER A 63 9.43 15.73 16.16
N ILE A 64 8.34 15.69 15.40
CA ILE A 64 7.44 16.82 15.15
C ILE A 64 6.05 16.41 15.64
N LEU A 65 5.57 17.08 16.69
CA LEU A 65 4.24 16.88 17.26
C LEU A 65 3.32 17.97 16.71
N ILE A 66 2.24 17.57 16.05
CA ILE A 66 1.29 18.47 15.40
C ILE A 66 0.00 18.48 16.21
N GLY A 67 -0.37 19.67 16.69
CA GLY A 67 -1.56 19.89 17.46
C GLY A 67 -2.86 19.74 16.69
N LEU A 68 -3.95 20.09 17.36
CA LEU A 68 -5.30 19.99 16.83
C LEU A 68 -5.55 21.04 15.73
N GLY A 69 -6.23 20.62 14.66
CA GLY A 69 -6.76 21.50 13.63
C GLY A 69 -6.27 21.19 12.23
N ARG A 70 -6.57 22.12 11.31
CA ARG A 70 -6.25 22.00 9.88
C ARG A 70 -5.04 22.86 9.52
N PHE A 71 -4.02 22.25 8.93
CA PHE A 71 -2.80 22.89 8.45
C PHE A 71 -2.80 22.85 6.93
N GLY A 72 -2.73 24.01 6.28
CA GLY A 72 -2.99 24.18 4.85
C GLY A 72 -1.94 25.00 4.11
N GLU A 73 -0.88 25.40 4.81
CA GLU A 73 0.16 26.30 4.32
C GLU A 73 1.10 25.58 3.35
N LEU A 74 0.80 25.72 2.05
CA LEU A 74 1.59 25.13 0.96
C LEU A 74 2.94 25.84 0.79
N ARG A 75 3.98 25.06 0.52
CA ARG A 75 5.32 25.54 0.11
C ARG A 75 5.77 24.88 -1.17
N THR A 76 6.24 25.70 -2.11
CA THR A 76 6.81 25.20 -3.36
C THR A 76 8.23 24.67 -3.13
N GLY A 77 8.54 23.50 -3.67
CA GLY A 77 9.85 22.88 -3.59
C GLY A 77 10.22 22.10 -4.85
N ALA A 78 11.49 21.70 -4.93
CA ALA A 78 11.95 20.75 -5.94
C ALA A 78 12.27 19.41 -5.25
N LEU A 79 11.61 18.34 -5.72
CA LEU A 79 11.73 16.99 -5.19
C LEU A 79 13.15 16.46 -5.38
N LEU A 80 13.65 15.73 -4.38
CA LEU A 80 15.00 15.16 -4.38
C LEU A 80 15.14 14.03 -5.40
N LEU A 81 14.07 13.27 -5.65
CA LEU A 81 14.08 12.13 -6.57
C LEU A 81 14.50 12.51 -8.01
N HIS A 82 13.92 13.56 -8.58
CA HIS A 82 14.11 13.91 -9.99
C HIS A 82 14.05 15.41 -10.31
N GLY A 83 14.04 16.28 -9.29
CA GLY A 83 13.93 17.74 -9.47
C GLY A 83 12.55 18.20 -9.97
N GLY A 84 11.55 17.32 -9.93
CA GLY A 84 10.14 17.68 -10.14
C GLY A 84 9.73 18.75 -9.15
N LYS A 85 8.75 19.57 -9.50
CA LYS A 85 8.34 20.69 -8.67
C LYS A 85 6.90 20.48 -8.21
N ALA A 86 6.67 20.70 -6.93
CA ALA A 86 5.39 20.50 -6.26
C ALA A 86 5.20 21.56 -5.17
N ALA A 87 3.95 21.77 -4.77
CA ALA A 87 3.58 22.57 -3.62
C ALA A 87 3.09 21.65 -2.49
N LEU A 88 3.76 21.63 -1.34
CA LEU A 88 3.57 20.63 -0.30
C LEU A 88 3.29 21.29 1.05
N ILE A 89 2.44 20.68 1.87
CA ILE A 89 2.16 21.14 3.24
C ILE A 89 3.14 20.47 4.22
N LEU A 90 3.32 19.16 4.08
CA LEU A 90 4.33 18.37 4.78
C LEU A 90 5.25 17.70 3.74
N TRP A 91 6.43 18.27 3.55
CA TRP A 91 7.49 17.71 2.73
C TRP A 91 8.60 17.15 3.61
N VAL A 92 8.60 15.84 3.81
CA VAL A 92 9.63 15.14 4.58
C VAL A 92 10.82 14.91 3.65
N ASN A 93 11.90 15.67 3.88
CA ASN A 93 13.11 15.66 3.05
C ASN A 93 14.40 15.39 3.85
N LYS A 94 14.25 14.88 5.07
CA LYS A 94 15.33 14.50 5.99
C LYS A 94 15.03 13.12 6.60
N PRO A 95 16.04 12.27 6.79
CA PRO A 95 15.82 10.94 7.34
C PRO A 95 15.57 10.95 8.84
N GLY A 96 14.91 9.91 9.32
CA GLY A 96 14.68 9.62 10.73
C GLY A 96 13.66 10.53 11.41
N LEU A 97 12.89 11.33 10.67
CA LEU A 97 11.86 12.16 11.31
C LEU A 97 10.70 11.31 11.82
N THR A 98 10.20 11.65 13.00
CA THR A 98 8.98 11.08 13.56
C THR A 98 7.90 12.16 13.60
N ILE A 99 6.80 11.97 12.89
CA ILE A 99 5.74 12.98 12.74
C ILE A 99 4.47 12.42 13.35
N ILE A 100 3.91 13.10 14.34
CA ILE A 100 2.77 12.61 15.12
C ILE A 100 1.72 13.71 15.23
N GLY A 101 0.53 13.46 14.72
CA GLY A 101 -0.63 14.32 14.93
C GLY A 101 -1.36 14.01 16.24
N SER A 102 -2.43 14.76 16.50
CA SER A 102 -3.30 14.59 17.66
C SER A 102 -4.47 13.62 17.39
N GLY A 103 -4.44 12.91 16.25
CA GLY A 103 -5.47 11.98 15.79
C GLY A 103 -5.82 12.23 14.32
N ASN A 104 -6.12 11.17 13.58
CA ASN A 104 -6.36 11.22 12.13
C ASN A 104 -7.59 12.02 11.67
N GLU A 105 -8.51 12.33 12.58
CA GLU A 105 -9.62 13.26 12.35
C GLU A 105 -9.43 14.62 13.06
N SER A 106 -8.41 14.71 13.91
CA SER A 106 -8.13 15.86 14.77
C SER A 106 -7.05 16.77 14.21
N THR A 107 -6.04 16.20 13.56
CA THR A 107 -4.95 16.91 12.88
C THR A 107 -5.06 16.63 11.38
N ILE A 108 -5.47 17.63 10.61
CA ILE A 108 -5.69 17.51 9.17
C ILE A 108 -4.62 18.30 8.41
N ILE A 109 -3.87 17.61 7.57
CA ILE A 109 -2.89 18.17 6.63
C ILE A 109 -3.59 18.32 5.27
N GLY A 110 -4.02 19.54 4.98
CA GLY A 110 -4.80 19.84 3.78
C GLY A 110 -5.38 21.24 3.80
N PRO A 111 -5.53 21.90 2.65
CA PRO A 111 -6.16 23.22 2.56
C PRO A 111 -7.66 23.15 2.88
N SER A 112 -8.26 24.29 3.22
CA SER A 112 -9.70 24.35 3.60
C SER A 112 -10.68 23.99 2.47
N ALA A 113 -10.21 24.05 1.22
CA ALA A 113 -10.96 23.65 0.04
C ALA A 113 -10.01 22.92 -0.91
N TYR A 114 -10.57 22.06 -1.76
CA TYR A 114 -9.78 21.34 -2.76
C TYR A 114 -8.95 22.31 -3.62
N THR A 115 -7.64 22.15 -3.55
CA THR A 115 -6.65 23.01 -4.19
C THR A 115 -5.71 22.14 -5.00
N PRO A 116 -5.99 21.83 -6.28
CA PRO A 116 -5.17 20.92 -7.09
C PRO A 116 -3.83 21.53 -7.49
N GLU A 117 -3.77 22.86 -7.58
CA GLU A 117 -2.59 23.60 -8.05
C GLU A 117 -2.35 24.81 -7.14
N PHE A 118 -1.09 25.12 -6.90
CA PHE A 118 -0.64 26.31 -6.20
C PHE A 118 0.60 26.88 -6.90
N GLU A 119 0.50 28.14 -7.33
CA GLU A 119 1.58 28.83 -8.07
C GLU A 119 2.07 28.08 -9.34
N GLY A 120 1.18 27.37 -10.03
CA GLY A 120 1.53 26.59 -11.23
C GLY A 120 2.09 25.20 -10.95
N TRP A 121 2.06 24.74 -9.70
CA TRP A 121 2.55 23.43 -9.27
C TRP A 121 1.43 22.56 -8.71
N ASP A 122 1.49 21.26 -9.01
CA ASP A 122 0.66 20.25 -8.38
C ASP A 122 0.83 20.30 -6.85
N THR A 123 -0.28 20.16 -6.12
CA THR A 123 -0.26 20.19 -4.66
C THR A 123 -0.20 18.79 -4.05
N GLY A 124 0.39 18.69 -2.86
CA GLY A 124 0.29 17.49 -2.04
C GLY A 124 0.20 17.79 -0.55
N SER A 125 -0.55 16.96 0.17
CA SER A 125 -0.68 17.11 1.62
C SER A 125 0.58 16.60 2.30
N VAL A 126 0.93 15.34 2.04
CA VAL A 126 2.12 14.69 2.58
C VAL A 126 2.94 14.07 1.46
N LEU A 127 4.22 14.44 1.40
CA LEU A 127 5.20 13.79 0.56
C LEU A 127 6.43 13.40 1.38
N VAL A 128 6.75 12.11 1.38
CA VAL A 128 8.02 11.58 1.88
C VAL A 128 8.97 11.42 0.70
N ASP A 129 10.01 12.24 0.66
CA ASP A 129 10.92 12.32 -0.47
C ASP A 129 12.02 11.26 -0.40
N PHE A 130 12.75 11.10 -1.50
CA PHE A 130 13.80 10.10 -1.63
C PHE A 130 14.86 10.22 -0.52
N GLY A 131 15.13 9.10 0.16
CA GLY A 131 16.10 9.01 1.25
C GLY A 131 15.66 9.63 2.58
N ALA A 132 14.40 10.06 2.69
CA ALA A 132 13.84 10.65 3.91
C ALA A 132 13.03 9.63 4.72
N ASP A 133 13.61 8.46 5.02
CA ASP A 133 12.93 7.41 5.80
C ASP A 133 12.31 8.00 7.09
N CYS A 134 11.06 7.69 7.40
CA CYS A 134 10.36 8.36 8.49
C CYS A 134 9.23 7.52 9.12
N GLU A 135 8.70 8.04 10.24
CA GLU A 135 7.43 7.58 10.81
C GLU A 135 6.40 8.71 10.73
N ILE A 136 5.16 8.38 10.36
CA ILE A 136 4.02 9.30 10.32
C ILE A 136 2.85 8.64 11.05
N ARG A 137 2.29 9.32 12.05
CA ARG A 137 1.20 8.79 12.87
C ARG A 137 0.10 9.81 13.09
N ASP A 138 -1.13 9.33 13.26
CA ASP A 138 -2.24 10.09 13.83
C ASP A 138 -2.59 11.39 13.05
N VAL A 139 -2.55 11.34 11.72
CA VAL A 139 -2.85 12.49 10.85
C VAL A 139 -3.88 12.16 9.75
N GLY A 140 -4.73 13.14 9.46
CA GLY A 140 -5.63 13.15 8.31
C GLY A 140 -5.02 13.92 7.15
N MET A 141 -5.34 13.55 5.91
CA MET A 141 -4.81 14.14 4.69
C MET A 141 -5.94 14.31 3.68
N ASP A 142 -6.14 15.53 3.18
CA ASP A 142 -7.20 15.82 2.20
C ASP A 142 -6.94 17.08 1.37
N ASN A 143 -7.86 17.33 0.42
CA ASN A 143 -8.00 18.58 -0.34
C ASN A 143 -6.79 19.03 -1.18
N THR A 144 -5.84 18.14 -1.48
CA THR A 144 -4.73 18.39 -2.42
C THR A 144 -4.83 17.49 -3.66
N LEU A 145 -3.95 17.67 -4.64
CA LEU A 145 -3.90 16.76 -5.79
C LEU A 145 -3.28 15.41 -5.44
N TYR A 146 -2.31 15.37 -4.54
CA TYR A 146 -1.72 14.12 -4.08
C TYR A 146 -1.69 14.11 -2.56
N GLU A 147 -2.68 13.46 -1.95
CA GLU A 147 -2.86 13.50 -0.50
C GLU A 147 -1.70 12.79 0.20
N PHE A 148 -1.30 11.59 -0.26
CA PHE A 148 -0.21 10.85 0.38
C PHE A 148 0.73 10.19 -0.61
N THR A 149 1.97 10.67 -0.69
CA THR A 149 3.00 10.14 -1.61
C THR A 149 4.28 9.78 -0.86
N ILE A 150 4.82 8.59 -1.12
CA ILE A 150 5.98 8.04 -0.41
C ILE A 150 7.05 7.55 -1.40
N PHE A 151 8.28 8.04 -1.24
CA PHE A 151 9.47 7.63 -2.00
C PHE A 151 10.66 7.22 -1.09
N ALA A 152 10.42 7.01 0.20
CA ALA A 152 11.39 6.46 1.14
C ALA A 152 10.72 5.50 2.13
N THR A 153 11.51 4.71 2.85
CA THR A 153 10.99 3.71 3.79
C THR A 153 10.17 4.40 4.87
N THR A 154 8.87 4.13 4.91
CA THR A 154 7.96 4.84 5.82
C THR A 154 7.14 3.87 6.64
N LEU A 155 7.04 4.10 7.94
CA LEU A 155 5.94 3.57 8.75
C LEU A 155 4.86 4.64 8.83
N ALA A 156 3.72 4.40 8.18
CA ALA A 156 2.52 5.20 8.36
C ALA A 156 1.53 4.43 9.21
N GLU A 157 1.09 5.00 10.33
CA GLU A 157 0.22 4.32 11.29
C GLU A 157 -0.94 5.23 11.70
N ASP A 158 -2.16 4.69 11.83
CA ASP A 158 -3.33 5.46 12.28
C ASP A 158 -3.54 6.75 11.47
N CYS A 159 -3.49 6.64 10.14
CA CYS A 159 -3.63 7.78 9.23
C CYS A 159 -4.93 7.69 8.44
N ARG A 160 -5.44 8.83 7.99
CA ARG A 160 -6.67 8.88 7.19
C ARG A 160 -6.50 9.76 5.95
N VAL A 161 -6.76 9.19 4.79
CA VAL A 161 -6.70 9.88 3.50
C VAL A 161 -8.13 10.04 2.98
N VAL A 162 -8.56 11.28 2.80
CA VAL A 162 -9.89 11.61 2.28
C VAL A 162 -9.74 12.38 0.99
N ARG A 163 -10.50 11.96 -0.01
CA ARG A 163 -10.45 12.57 -1.33
C ARG A 163 -11.67 13.43 -1.61
N TYR A 164 -11.48 14.39 -2.49
CA TYR A 164 -12.56 15.22 -3.02
C TYR A 164 -13.46 14.43 -4.00
N ALA A 165 -14.78 14.53 -3.81
CA ALA A 165 -15.82 13.64 -4.34
C ALA A 165 -16.01 13.51 -5.87
N TRP A 166 -15.13 14.05 -6.72
CA TRP A 166 -15.30 14.02 -8.19
C TRP A 166 -14.12 13.42 -8.94
N ARG A 167 -13.19 12.87 -8.18
CA ARG A 167 -11.85 12.62 -8.60
C ARG A 167 -11.69 11.09 -8.64
N ARG A 168 -11.01 10.54 -9.64
CA ARG A 168 -11.02 9.08 -9.95
C ARG A 168 -9.65 8.37 -9.91
N ASP A 169 -8.63 9.04 -9.41
CA ASP A 169 -7.30 8.47 -9.20
C ASP A 169 -7.14 7.97 -7.74
N TYR A 170 -5.93 7.56 -7.37
CA TYR A 170 -5.61 7.03 -6.04
C TYR A 170 -5.35 8.16 -5.03
N GLY A 171 -5.56 7.91 -3.74
CA GLY A 171 -5.21 8.85 -2.67
C GLY A 171 -3.84 8.58 -2.05
N GLY A 172 -3.36 7.33 -2.15
CA GLY A 172 -2.07 6.90 -1.64
C GLY A 172 -1.15 6.35 -2.73
N PHE A 173 0.12 6.74 -2.67
CA PHE A 173 1.15 6.33 -3.61
C PHE A 173 2.43 5.91 -2.88
N VAL A 174 2.96 4.73 -3.21
CA VAL A 174 4.32 4.32 -2.82
C VAL A 174 5.13 4.06 -4.07
N GLY A 175 6.22 4.79 -4.26
CA GLY A 175 7.12 4.67 -5.40
C GLY A 175 8.42 3.96 -5.06
N GLU A 176 9.52 4.48 -5.59
CA GLU A 176 10.86 3.87 -5.55
C GLU A 176 11.45 3.80 -4.13
N CYS A 177 10.94 2.86 -3.33
CA CYS A 177 11.47 2.47 -2.02
C CYS A 177 11.11 1.01 -1.69
N SER A 178 11.70 0.49 -0.61
CA SER A 178 11.41 -0.85 -0.09
C SER A 178 11.01 -0.77 1.39
N GLY A 179 10.19 -1.70 1.87
CA GLY A 179 9.91 -1.86 3.30
C GLY A 179 8.94 -0.84 3.90
N THR A 180 8.19 -0.12 3.07
CA THR A 180 7.13 0.77 3.55
C THR A 180 5.99 -0.03 4.16
N VAL A 181 5.54 0.41 5.33
CA VAL A 181 4.42 -0.18 6.08
C VAL A 181 3.32 0.86 6.21
N LEU A 182 2.15 0.54 5.69
CA LEU A 182 0.91 1.25 5.96
C LEU A 182 0.09 0.38 6.92
N ARG A 183 -0.07 0.84 8.17
CA ARG A 183 -0.82 0.14 9.20
C ARG A 183 -2.00 0.97 9.67
N ARG A 184 -3.20 0.39 9.73
CA ARG A 184 -4.42 1.12 10.18
C ARG A 184 -4.58 2.46 9.43
N VAL A 185 -4.36 2.41 8.11
CA VAL A 185 -4.58 3.55 7.23
C VAL A 185 -5.95 3.42 6.58
N GLU A 186 -6.74 4.48 6.67
CA GLU A 186 -8.04 4.59 6.05
C GLU A 186 -7.95 5.40 4.76
N PHE A 187 -8.46 4.84 3.67
CA PHE A 187 -8.60 5.51 2.38
C PHE A 187 -10.10 5.66 2.10
N ILE A 188 -10.64 6.86 2.37
CA ILE A 188 -12.08 7.13 2.31
C ILE A 188 -12.43 8.01 1.11
N ASP A 189 -13.51 7.63 0.42
CA ASP A 189 -14.04 8.31 -0.78
C ASP A 189 -12.98 8.49 -1.87
N THR A 190 -12.07 7.53 -1.98
CA THR A 190 -10.92 7.59 -2.87
C THR A 190 -10.78 6.33 -3.70
N GLY A 191 -10.07 6.42 -4.84
CA GLY A 191 -9.62 5.24 -5.57
C GLY A 191 -8.56 4.44 -4.83
N GLY A 192 -8.48 4.57 -3.50
CA GLY A 192 -7.61 3.82 -2.61
C GLY A 192 -6.12 4.10 -2.78
N PHE A 193 -5.36 3.02 -2.97
CA PHE A 193 -3.89 3.01 -2.92
C PHE A 193 -3.29 2.36 -4.17
N THR A 194 -2.19 2.92 -4.69
CA THR A 194 -1.37 2.26 -5.72
C THR A 194 0.11 2.31 -5.43
N THR A 195 0.83 1.28 -5.84
CA THR A 195 2.29 1.36 -6.01
C THR A 195 2.64 2.02 -7.35
N LEU A 196 3.78 2.72 -7.39
CA LEU A 196 4.43 3.24 -8.59
C LEU A 196 5.67 2.39 -8.93
N VAL A 197 6.35 2.74 -10.01
CA VAL A 197 7.57 2.04 -10.44
C VAL A 197 8.62 2.05 -9.32
N GLY A 198 9.24 0.90 -9.07
CA GLY A 198 10.34 0.75 -8.12
C GLY A 198 9.94 0.33 -6.71
N ALA A 199 8.63 0.31 -6.39
CA ALA A 199 8.13 -0.11 -5.08
C ALA A 199 8.39 -1.59 -4.81
N GLN A 200 8.90 -1.91 -3.63
CA GLN A 200 9.19 -3.28 -3.19
C GLN A 200 8.77 -3.47 -1.73
N ASP A 201 8.41 -4.70 -1.36
CA ASP A 201 8.16 -5.11 0.03
C ASP A 201 7.18 -4.18 0.78
N VAL A 202 6.17 -3.66 0.08
CA VAL A 202 5.15 -2.80 0.67
C VAL A 202 4.17 -3.66 1.46
N LEU A 203 3.98 -3.32 2.74
CA LEU A 203 3.02 -3.96 3.62
C LEU A 203 1.81 -3.04 3.85
N LEU A 204 0.62 -3.51 3.52
CA LEU A 204 -0.65 -2.95 3.98
C LEU A 204 -1.20 -3.89 5.07
N GLU A 205 -1.35 -3.39 6.28
CA GLU A 205 -1.81 -4.15 7.45
C GLU A 205 -2.96 -3.42 8.14
N ASP A 206 -4.06 -4.13 8.40
CA ASP A 206 -5.23 -3.58 9.11
C ASP A 206 -5.79 -2.30 8.45
N CYS A 207 -5.65 -2.16 7.13
CA CYS A 207 -6.09 -0.97 6.39
C CYS A 207 -7.53 -1.11 5.90
N HIS A 208 -8.18 0.04 5.69
CA HIS A 208 -9.54 0.11 5.18
C HIS A 208 -9.60 1.01 3.94
N VAL A 209 -10.25 0.53 2.88
CA VAL A 209 -10.55 1.31 1.68
C VAL A 209 -12.05 1.35 1.49
N GLU A 210 -12.61 2.54 1.41
CA GLU A 210 -14.00 2.79 1.06
C GLU A 210 -14.05 3.63 -0.21
N ASP A 211 -14.62 3.06 -1.28
CA ASP A 211 -14.77 3.73 -2.56
C ASP A 211 -16.24 3.76 -2.98
N GLN A 212 -16.86 4.93 -2.90
CA GLN A 212 -18.24 5.13 -3.36
C GLN A 212 -18.31 5.33 -4.89
N PHE A 213 -17.16 5.44 -5.58
CA PHE A 213 -17.06 5.65 -7.03
C PHE A 213 -16.78 4.32 -7.73
N LEU A 214 -17.77 3.81 -8.45
CA LEU A 214 -17.82 2.42 -8.90
C LEU A 214 -16.85 2.04 -10.05
N ASP A 215 -15.73 2.76 -10.23
CA ASP A 215 -14.79 2.55 -11.34
C ASP A 215 -13.30 2.45 -10.95
N ALA A 216 -12.89 2.75 -9.71
CA ALA A 216 -11.48 2.65 -9.32
C ALA A 216 -11.10 1.29 -8.73
N VAL A 217 -9.79 1.08 -8.53
CA VAL A 217 -9.22 -0.10 -7.89
C VAL A 217 -8.87 0.25 -6.46
N GLY A 218 -9.43 -0.43 -5.46
CA GLY A 218 -9.19 -0.09 -4.05
C GLY A 218 -7.72 -0.24 -3.64
N ILE A 219 -7.09 -1.38 -3.92
CA ILE A 219 -5.67 -1.61 -3.66
C ILE A 219 -5.00 -2.15 -4.90
N HIS A 220 -4.09 -1.37 -5.48
CA HIS A 220 -3.35 -1.75 -6.67
C HIS A 220 -1.85 -1.93 -6.39
N ILE A 221 -1.40 -3.19 -6.38
CA ILE A 221 0.02 -3.53 -6.43
C ILE A 221 0.45 -3.53 -7.89
N GLY A 222 0.68 -2.34 -8.41
CA GLY A 222 0.94 -2.06 -9.81
C GLY A 222 2.41 -1.91 -10.16
N ASN A 223 2.65 -1.58 -11.44
CA ASN A 223 3.92 -1.07 -11.95
C ASN A 223 5.14 -1.98 -11.69
N GLY A 224 4.91 -3.29 -11.65
CA GLY A 224 5.97 -4.28 -11.42
C GLY A 224 6.47 -4.36 -9.99
N ALA A 225 5.71 -3.84 -9.01
CA ALA A 225 6.05 -3.94 -7.60
C ALA A 225 6.19 -5.41 -7.15
N GLN A 226 7.13 -5.67 -6.24
CA GLN A 226 7.51 -7.04 -5.85
C GLN A 226 7.43 -7.24 -4.35
N GLY A 227 7.10 -8.47 -3.94
CA GLY A 227 7.15 -8.88 -2.52
C GLY A 227 6.13 -8.16 -1.62
N CYS A 228 5.09 -7.55 -2.19
CA CYS A 228 4.12 -6.78 -1.42
C CYS A 228 3.16 -7.70 -0.67
N VAL A 229 2.68 -7.27 0.50
CA VAL A 229 1.78 -8.03 1.36
C VAL A 229 0.57 -7.17 1.69
N ILE A 230 -0.63 -7.72 1.48
CA ILE A 230 -1.89 -7.12 1.91
C ILE A 230 -2.48 -8.06 2.96
N ARG A 231 -2.61 -7.60 4.20
CA ARG A 231 -3.11 -8.43 5.29
C ARG A 231 -4.13 -7.73 6.17
N ASN A 232 -5.14 -8.48 6.62
CA ASN A 232 -6.21 -7.96 7.49
C ASN A 232 -6.90 -6.70 6.93
N CYS A 233 -6.92 -6.54 5.61
CA CYS A 233 -7.47 -5.35 4.98
C CYS A 233 -8.93 -5.55 4.56
N THR A 234 -9.70 -4.47 4.59
CA THR A 234 -11.10 -4.45 4.13
C THR A 234 -11.28 -3.44 3.00
N VAL A 235 -11.87 -3.88 1.89
CA VAL A 235 -12.22 -3.02 0.75
C VAL A 235 -13.72 -3.04 0.52
N GLU A 236 -14.35 -1.87 0.55
CA GLU A 236 -15.79 -1.68 0.39
C GLU A 236 -16.10 -0.74 -0.78
N GLY A 237 -16.97 -1.18 -1.69
CA GLY A 237 -17.32 -0.42 -2.88
C GLY A 237 -16.20 -0.31 -3.94
N GLY A 238 -16.43 0.47 -4.99
CA GLY A 238 -15.48 0.64 -6.09
C GLY A 238 -15.64 -0.37 -7.23
N GLY A 239 -14.72 -0.27 -8.20
CA GLY A 239 -14.68 -1.15 -9.36
C GLY A 239 -14.06 -2.51 -9.03
N THR A 240 -12.77 -2.50 -8.66
CA THR A 240 -12.02 -3.71 -8.29
C THR A 240 -11.46 -3.58 -6.87
N ALA A 241 -11.61 -4.60 -6.02
CA ALA A 241 -11.08 -4.50 -4.66
C ALA A 241 -9.54 -4.52 -4.63
N ILE A 242 -8.95 -5.59 -5.13
CA ILE A 242 -7.50 -5.77 -5.15
C ILE A 242 -7.03 -6.15 -6.56
N GLN A 243 -6.00 -5.46 -7.05
CA GLN A 243 -5.35 -5.79 -8.32
C GLN A 243 -3.84 -5.95 -8.15
N PHE A 244 -3.30 -6.98 -8.77
CA PHE A 244 -1.85 -7.16 -8.94
C PHE A 244 -1.45 -7.01 -10.40
N SER A 245 -0.48 -6.13 -10.65
CA SER A 245 0.37 -6.09 -11.84
C SER A 245 1.84 -6.19 -11.39
N GLY A 246 2.10 -7.13 -10.49
CA GLY A 246 3.30 -7.30 -9.66
C GLY A 246 3.29 -8.64 -8.92
N THR A 247 4.05 -8.80 -7.84
CA THR A 247 4.05 -10.02 -7.03
C THR A 247 3.74 -9.74 -5.56
N GLY A 248 3.08 -10.70 -4.89
CA GLY A 248 2.78 -10.55 -3.48
C GLY A 248 1.79 -11.55 -2.91
N THR A 249 1.36 -11.27 -1.67
CA THR A 249 0.40 -12.10 -0.94
C THR A 249 -0.81 -11.30 -0.46
N ILE A 250 -1.94 -12.00 -0.32
CA ILE A 250 -3.17 -11.50 0.30
C ILE A 250 -3.53 -12.45 1.44
N GLU A 251 -3.73 -11.93 2.64
CA GLU A 251 -3.98 -12.73 3.83
C GLU A 251 -5.11 -12.13 4.67
N ASP A 252 -6.10 -12.92 5.05
CA ASP A 252 -7.13 -12.49 6.03
C ASP A 252 -7.89 -11.21 5.62
N CYS A 253 -8.15 -11.05 4.32
CA CYS A 253 -8.77 -9.84 3.78
C CYS A 253 -10.26 -10.04 3.48
N THR A 254 -10.98 -8.95 3.27
CA THR A 254 -12.40 -8.95 2.87
C THR A 254 -12.67 -7.91 1.79
N ALA A 255 -13.46 -8.28 0.78
CA ALA A 255 -13.92 -7.38 -0.27
C ALA A 255 -15.42 -7.48 -0.48
N THR A 256 -16.14 -6.35 -0.44
CA THR A 256 -17.61 -6.34 -0.59
C THR A 256 -18.12 -5.15 -1.39
N GLY A 257 -19.19 -5.35 -2.16
CA GLY A 257 -19.82 -4.26 -2.92
C GLY A 257 -19.08 -3.87 -4.21
N MET A 258 -18.18 -4.72 -4.72
CA MET A 258 -17.44 -4.44 -5.95
C MET A 258 -18.35 -4.47 -7.17
N MET A 259 -18.23 -3.45 -8.04
CA MET A 259 -18.99 -3.43 -9.28
C MET A 259 -18.40 -4.36 -10.35
N ASP A 260 -17.08 -4.51 -10.37
CA ASP A 260 -16.37 -5.30 -11.37
C ASP A 260 -15.78 -6.59 -10.79
N ALA A 261 -14.72 -6.50 -9.98
CA ALA A 261 -14.01 -7.69 -9.51
C ALA A 261 -13.54 -7.66 -8.06
N GLY A 262 -13.58 -8.81 -7.40
CA GLY A 262 -12.97 -8.97 -6.06
C GLY A 262 -11.45 -9.08 -6.10
N LEU A 263 -10.92 -9.76 -7.11
CA LEU A 263 -9.49 -9.91 -7.32
C LEU A 263 -9.15 -9.91 -8.81
N VAL A 264 -8.17 -9.09 -9.20
CA VAL A 264 -7.56 -9.16 -10.53
C VAL A 264 -6.08 -9.49 -10.41
N VAL A 265 -5.64 -10.52 -11.12
CA VAL A 265 -4.22 -10.87 -11.28
C VAL A 265 -3.82 -10.67 -12.73
N GLY A 266 -3.11 -9.57 -12.95
CA GLY A 266 -2.64 -9.07 -14.24
C GLY A 266 -1.49 -9.88 -14.81
N SER A 267 -1.27 -9.77 -16.14
CA SER A 267 -0.24 -10.51 -16.86
C SER A 267 1.15 -10.45 -16.21
N GLY A 268 1.82 -11.59 -16.12
CA GLY A 268 3.15 -11.72 -15.54
C GLY A 268 3.19 -11.69 -14.00
N SER A 269 2.04 -11.52 -13.34
CA SER A 269 1.95 -11.48 -11.87
C SER A 269 1.93 -12.86 -11.26
N GLN A 270 2.45 -12.97 -10.03
CA GLN A 270 2.39 -14.18 -9.21
C GLN A 270 1.84 -13.81 -7.83
N VAL A 271 0.69 -14.38 -7.48
CA VAL A 271 -0.04 -14.02 -6.27
C VAL A 271 -0.45 -15.27 -5.50
N VAL A 272 -0.29 -15.21 -4.18
CA VAL A 272 -0.85 -16.18 -3.24
C VAL A 272 -1.87 -15.47 -2.36
N ALA A 273 -3.11 -15.94 -2.37
CA ALA A 273 -4.18 -15.43 -1.52
C ALA A 273 -4.62 -16.53 -0.55
N THR A 274 -4.75 -16.21 0.73
CA THR A 274 -5.23 -17.17 1.74
C THR A 274 -6.23 -16.51 2.68
N ARG A 275 -7.33 -17.20 2.98
CA ARG A 275 -8.43 -16.67 3.82
C ARG A 275 -8.93 -15.31 3.32
N TYR A 276 -9.14 -15.19 2.02
CA TYR A 276 -9.73 -14.01 1.41
C TYR A 276 -11.23 -14.23 1.21
N GLU A 277 -12.04 -13.31 1.75
CA GLU A 277 -13.49 -13.31 1.56
C GLU A 277 -13.90 -12.32 0.47
N ILE A 278 -14.34 -12.83 -0.66
CA ILE A 278 -14.81 -12.05 -1.81
C ILE A 278 -16.33 -12.17 -1.88
N GLY A 279 -17.02 -11.07 -1.63
CA GLY A 279 -18.46 -10.96 -1.83
C GLY A 279 -18.86 -10.89 -3.31
N VAL A 280 -20.16 -10.93 -3.57
CA VAL A 280 -20.74 -10.85 -4.93
C VAL A 280 -20.24 -9.61 -5.68
N SER A 281 -19.77 -9.82 -6.91
CA SER A 281 -19.28 -8.81 -7.86
C SER A 281 -19.67 -9.20 -9.30
N ARG A 282 -19.20 -8.52 -10.35
CA ARG A 282 -19.41 -9.03 -11.74
C ARG A 282 -18.57 -10.29 -11.97
N ILE A 283 -17.32 -10.28 -11.53
CA ILE A 283 -16.36 -11.38 -11.57
C ILE A 283 -15.68 -11.52 -10.20
N GLY A 284 -15.86 -12.63 -9.49
CA GLY A 284 -15.18 -12.81 -8.19
C GLY A 284 -13.65 -12.72 -8.31
N VAL A 285 -13.07 -13.57 -9.16
CA VAL A 285 -11.63 -13.63 -9.44
C VAL A 285 -11.37 -13.60 -10.94
N PHE A 286 -10.51 -12.69 -11.39
CA PHE A 286 -10.09 -12.57 -12.78
C PHE A 286 -8.57 -12.69 -12.95
N VAL A 287 -8.11 -13.71 -13.69
CA VAL A 287 -6.68 -13.98 -13.90
C VAL A 287 -6.36 -13.97 -15.39
N THR A 288 -5.41 -13.12 -15.77
CA THR A 288 -5.09 -12.85 -17.18
C THR A 288 -3.82 -13.54 -17.65
N HIS A 289 -3.64 -13.65 -18.96
CA HIS A 289 -2.60 -14.45 -19.60
C HIS A 289 -1.19 -14.22 -19.02
N GLY A 290 -0.47 -15.32 -18.76
CA GLY A 290 0.88 -15.31 -18.20
C GLY A 290 0.96 -15.04 -16.70
N ALA A 291 -0.17 -14.87 -16.02
CA ALA A 291 -0.22 -14.75 -14.57
C ALA A 291 -0.37 -16.12 -13.88
N ARG A 292 -0.14 -16.15 -12.56
CA ARG A 292 -0.43 -17.29 -11.70
C ARG A 292 -1.09 -16.84 -10.40
N LEU A 293 -2.17 -17.51 -10.02
CA LEU A 293 -2.84 -17.35 -8.74
C LEU A 293 -2.91 -18.68 -7.99
N GLU A 294 -2.52 -18.66 -6.72
CA GLU A 294 -2.84 -19.70 -5.74
C GLU A 294 -3.79 -19.10 -4.70
N LEU A 295 -4.98 -19.64 -4.55
CA LEU A 295 -6.02 -19.13 -3.64
C LEU A 295 -6.51 -20.25 -2.72
N LEU A 296 -6.30 -20.06 -1.42
CA LEU A 296 -6.41 -21.12 -0.41
C LEU A 296 -7.38 -20.72 0.69
N ASP A 297 -8.15 -21.68 1.21
CA ASP A 297 -8.98 -21.53 2.42
C ASP A 297 -9.87 -20.28 2.40
N SER A 298 -10.41 -19.95 1.23
CA SER A 298 -11.05 -18.67 0.93
C SER A 298 -12.52 -18.85 0.56
N VAL A 299 -13.26 -17.75 0.49
CA VAL A 299 -14.65 -17.72 0.03
C VAL A 299 -14.72 -16.81 -1.18
N ILE A 300 -15.19 -17.35 -2.31
CA ILE A 300 -15.45 -16.57 -3.51
C ILE A 300 -16.93 -16.68 -3.83
N GLU A 301 -17.66 -15.60 -3.59
CA GLU A 301 -19.03 -15.48 -4.03
C GLU A 301 -19.09 -15.04 -5.49
N GLY A 302 -19.81 -15.84 -6.25
CA GLY A 302 -19.94 -15.72 -7.69
C GLY A 302 -20.65 -14.47 -8.11
N GLY A 303 -20.42 -14.10 -9.36
CA GLY A 303 -20.94 -12.87 -9.91
C GLY A 303 -22.02 -13.04 -10.95
N THR A 304 -22.36 -11.91 -11.57
CA THR A 304 -23.30 -11.85 -12.70
C THR A 304 -22.68 -12.35 -14.02
N LEU A 305 -21.34 -12.40 -14.12
CA LEU A 305 -20.63 -12.99 -15.26
C LEU A 305 -19.95 -14.32 -14.91
N ALA A 306 -19.08 -14.33 -13.90
CA ALA A 306 -18.38 -15.54 -13.46
C ALA A 306 -17.97 -15.47 -11.97
N THR A 307 -17.85 -16.60 -11.27
CA THR A 307 -17.12 -16.63 -9.98
C THR A 307 -15.62 -16.54 -10.22
N ILE A 308 -15.11 -17.35 -11.15
CA ILE A 308 -13.70 -17.36 -11.58
C ILE A 308 -13.66 -17.25 -13.10
N ALA A 309 -12.96 -16.25 -13.62
CA ALA A 309 -12.64 -16.14 -15.04
C ALA A 309 -11.13 -16.16 -15.23
N SER A 310 -10.63 -17.03 -16.10
CA SER A 310 -9.19 -17.14 -16.31
C SER A 310 -8.79 -17.58 -17.71
N SER A 311 -7.67 -17.02 -18.18
CA SER A 311 -6.91 -17.48 -19.34
C SER A 311 -5.48 -17.89 -18.96
N ALA A 312 -5.24 -18.21 -17.70
CA ALA A 312 -3.93 -18.39 -17.06
C ALA A 312 -3.99 -19.44 -15.93
N ASP A 313 -2.86 -19.66 -15.25
CA ASP A 313 -2.74 -20.63 -14.18
C ASP A 313 -3.45 -20.20 -12.91
N VAL A 314 -4.41 -21.01 -12.47
CA VAL A 314 -5.20 -20.75 -11.27
C VAL A 314 -5.30 -22.04 -10.48
N TYR A 315 -4.93 -21.97 -9.21
CA TYR A 315 -5.08 -23.06 -8.26
C TYR A 315 -5.94 -22.59 -7.11
N VAL A 316 -7.13 -23.17 -6.95
CA VAL A 316 -8.01 -22.89 -5.81
C VAL A 316 -8.14 -24.15 -4.96
N ARG A 317 -7.93 -24.08 -3.66
CA ARG A 317 -8.02 -25.23 -2.74
C ARG A 317 -8.65 -24.88 -1.41
N GLY A 318 -9.28 -25.86 -0.78
CA GLY A 318 -9.84 -25.71 0.58
C GLY A 318 -10.91 -24.63 0.69
N SER A 319 -11.46 -24.17 -0.45
CA SER A 319 -12.24 -22.95 -0.55
C SER A 319 -13.71 -23.21 -0.86
N HIS A 320 -14.55 -22.20 -0.62
CA HIS A 320 -15.92 -22.15 -1.10
C HIS A 320 -15.98 -21.34 -2.40
N ILE A 321 -16.41 -21.98 -3.49
CA ILE A 321 -16.66 -21.34 -4.79
C ILE A 321 -18.17 -21.34 -4.99
N LEU A 322 -18.82 -20.22 -4.67
CA LEU A 322 -20.27 -20.13 -4.63
C LEU A 322 -20.79 -19.49 -5.92
N ASN A 323 -21.81 -20.07 -6.55
CA ASN A 323 -22.42 -19.48 -7.76
C ASN A 323 -23.50 -18.47 -7.38
N ALA A 324 -23.54 -17.28 -8.00
CA ALA A 324 -24.59 -16.27 -7.79
C ALA A 324 -25.31 -15.82 -9.07
N GLY A 325 -25.40 -16.68 -10.09
CA GLY A 325 -26.26 -16.50 -11.25
C GLY A 325 -25.56 -16.56 -12.61
N GLY A 326 -24.25 -16.26 -12.67
CA GLY A 326 -23.43 -16.44 -13.86
C GLY A 326 -22.82 -17.84 -13.99
N LEU A 327 -21.72 -17.93 -14.74
CA LEU A 327 -20.86 -19.13 -14.73
C LEU A 327 -20.16 -19.24 -13.37
N THR A 328 -19.83 -20.45 -12.93
CA THR A 328 -18.88 -20.58 -11.81
C THR A 328 -17.45 -20.43 -12.33
N VAL A 329 -17.12 -21.14 -13.42
CA VAL A 329 -15.81 -21.02 -14.06
C VAL A 329 -15.98 -20.68 -15.53
N ARG A 330 -15.34 -19.59 -15.96
CA ARG A 330 -15.13 -19.25 -17.37
C ARG A 330 -13.66 -19.43 -17.71
N GLY A 331 -13.31 -20.63 -18.17
CA GLY A 331 -11.97 -20.97 -18.60
C GLY A 331 -11.77 -20.74 -20.09
N THR A 332 -10.71 -20.02 -20.46
CA THR A 332 -10.34 -19.82 -21.87
C THR A 332 -8.86 -20.09 -22.14
N THR A 333 -8.15 -20.75 -21.21
CA THR A 333 -6.75 -21.08 -21.41
C THR A 333 -6.59 -22.16 -22.48
N ASN A 334 -5.75 -21.88 -23.47
CA ASN A 334 -5.36 -22.81 -24.54
C ASN A 334 -3.85 -23.05 -24.54
N THR A 335 -3.14 -22.57 -23.51
CA THR A 335 -1.70 -22.67 -23.41
C THR A 335 -1.33 -24.05 -22.86
N PRO A 336 -0.53 -24.86 -23.57
CA PRO A 336 -0.15 -26.19 -23.11
C PRO A 336 0.53 -26.15 -21.74
N GLY A 337 0.07 -26.98 -20.82
CA GLY A 337 0.61 -27.08 -19.46
C GLY A 337 0.01 -26.11 -18.45
N MET A 338 -0.78 -25.12 -18.90
CA MET A 338 -1.56 -24.28 -17.99
C MET A 338 -2.89 -24.92 -17.63
N ALA A 339 -3.37 -24.69 -16.41
CA ALA A 339 -4.64 -25.23 -15.94
C ALA A 339 -5.39 -24.27 -15.01
N ILE A 340 -6.72 -24.38 -15.04
CA ILE A 340 -7.60 -23.77 -14.04
C ILE A 340 -8.02 -24.91 -13.12
N ASP A 341 -7.23 -25.12 -12.08
CA ASP A 341 -7.36 -26.24 -11.17
C ASP A 341 -8.10 -25.81 -9.91
N VAL A 342 -9.37 -26.17 -9.86
CA VAL A 342 -10.36 -25.82 -8.82
C VAL A 342 -10.91 -27.07 -8.12
N ARG A 343 -10.14 -28.16 -8.11
CA ARG A 343 -10.42 -29.39 -7.35
C ARG A 343 -10.38 -29.14 -5.85
N ASP A 344 -10.98 -30.06 -5.08
CA ASP A 344 -10.95 -30.06 -3.61
C ASP A 344 -11.58 -28.80 -2.97
N ASN A 345 -12.59 -28.24 -3.63
CA ASN A 345 -13.38 -27.10 -3.16
C ASN A 345 -14.85 -27.48 -2.98
N TRP A 346 -15.59 -26.71 -2.19
CA TRP A 346 -17.04 -26.80 -2.12
C TRP A 346 -17.67 -25.82 -3.11
N TRP A 347 -18.58 -26.31 -3.93
CA TRP A 347 -19.17 -25.55 -5.05
C TRP A 347 -20.54 -24.94 -4.75
N GLY A 348 -20.99 -25.00 -3.48
CA GLY A 348 -22.37 -24.66 -3.14
C GLY A 348 -23.39 -25.78 -3.45
N THR A 349 -22.94 -26.89 -4.02
CA THR A 349 -23.78 -28.04 -4.39
C THR A 349 -23.03 -29.36 -4.27
N SER A 350 -23.77 -30.44 -4.05
CA SER A 350 -23.27 -31.81 -4.10
C SER A 350 -23.56 -32.51 -5.44
N ASP A 351 -24.19 -31.82 -6.39
CA ASP A 351 -24.58 -32.38 -7.70
C ASP A 351 -23.48 -32.13 -8.75
N PRO A 352 -22.78 -33.17 -9.23
CA PRO A 352 -21.75 -33.01 -10.25
C PRO A 352 -22.30 -32.50 -11.59
N ALA A 353 -23.52 -32.86 -11.97
CA ALA A 353 -24.11 -32.40 -13.23
C ALA A 353 -24.37 -30.88 -13.21
N GLN A 354 -24.69 -30.35 -12.03
CA GLN A 354 -24.83 -28.91 -11.82
C GLN A 354 -23.48 -28.19 -11.92
N ILE A 355 -22.41 -28.78 -11.37
CA ILE A 355 -21.05 -28.21 -11.48
C ILE A 355 -20.62 -28.16 -12.94
N GLU A 356 -20.80 -29.25 -13.70
CA GLU A 356 -20.48 -29.29 -15.14
C GLU A 356 -21.22 -28.20 -15.92
N ALA A 357 -22.51 -27.99 -15.64
CA ALA A 357 -23.32 -26.97 -16.31
C ALA A 357 -22.88 -25.53 -16.01
N TRP A 358 -22.15 -25.30 -14.93
CA TRP A 358 -21.62 -23.99 -14.53
C TRP A 358 -20.23 -23.67 -15.09
N ILE A 359 -19.64 -24.60 -15.84
CA ILE A 359 -18.30 -24.45 -16.41
C ILE A 359 -18.42 -24.19 -17.90
N TYR A 360 -17.81 -23.09 -18.35
CA TYR A 360 -17.48 -22.88 -19.76
C TYR A 360 -15.99 -23.09 -19.95
N ASP A 361 -15.62 -24.16 -20.66
CA ASP A 361 -14.24 -24.55 -20.91
C ASP A 361 -14.09 -25.23 -22.29
N PRO A 362 -13.99 -24.44 -23.37
CA PRO A 362 -13.91 -24.97 -24.73
C PRO A 362 -12.63 -25.76 -25.03
N TYR A 363 -11.64 -25.72 -24.13
CA TYR A 363 -10.33 -26.35 -24.32
C TYR A 363 -10.05 -27.52 -23.36
N GLY A 364 -10.95 -27.81 -22.41
CA GLY A 364 -10.79 -28.93 -21.47
C GLY A 364 -9.66 -28.73 -20.46
N THR A 365 -9.47 -27.50 -19.99
CA THR A 365 -8.39 -27.08 -19.09
C THR A 365 -8.83 -26.81 -17.64
N VAL A 366 -10.13 -26.83 -17.38
CA VAL A 366 -10.71 -26.68 -16.04
C VAL A 366 -10.75 -28.04 -15.35
N LEU A 367 -10.00 -28.17 -14.26
CA LEU A 367 -10.00 -29.36 -13.42
C LEU A 367 -10.84 -29.09 -12.17
N TRP A 368 -11.94 -29.81 -11.98
CA TRP A 368 -12.87 -29.58 -10.87
C TRP A 368 -13.18 -30.84 -10.04
N ASP A 369 -12.98 -32.04 -10.61
CA ASP A 369 -13.13 -33.32 -9.93
C ASP A 369 -11.77 -33.86 -9.43
N PRO A 370 -11.66 -34.33 -8.17
CA PRO A 370 -12.71 -34.40 -7.16
C PRO A 370 -13.10 -33.03 -6.60
N PHE A 371 -14.35 -32.93 -6.16
CA PHE A 371 -14.87 -31.78 -5.41
C PHE A 371 -15.38 -32.22 -4.03
N ASN A 372 -15.49 -31.28 -3.10
CA ASN A 372 -16.08 -31.57 -1.80
C ASN A 372 -17.60 -31.62 -1.92
N GLY A 373 -18.23 -32.73 -1.49
CA GLY A 373 -19.69 -32.88 -1.50
C GLY A 373 -20.42 -32.20 -0.34
N MET A 374 -19.68 -31.54 0.57
CA MET A 374 -20.22 -30.75 1.67
C MET A 374 -19.39 -29.48 1.85
N ALA A 375 -19.99 -28.48 2.50
CA ALA A 375 -19.29 -27.26 2.87
C ALA A 375 -18.05 -27.56 3.72
N ILE A 376 -16.93 -26.95 3.34
CA ILE A 376 -15.67 -27.04 4.08
C ILE A 376 -15.82 -26.21 5.37
N PRO A 377 -15.39 -26.73 6.54
CA PRO A 377 -15.30 -25.92 7.74
C PRO A 377 -14.27 -24.81 7.54
N THR A 378 -14.70 -23.58 7.25
CA THR A 378 -13.80 -22.42 7.23
C THR A 378 -13.71 -21.80 8.62
N GLN A 379 -12.52 -21.30 8.99
CA GLN A 379 -12.32 -20.61 10.27
C GLN A 379 -13.16 -19.34 10.41
N SER A 380 -13.62 -18.77 9.29
CA SER A 380 -14.37 -17.52 9.24
C SER A 380 -15.89 -17.65 9.35
N ASN A 381 -16.44 -18.87 9.38
CA ASN A 381 -17.89 -19.04 9.36
C ASN A 381 -18.52 -19.10 10.76
N SER A 382 -18.85 -17.92 11.30
CA SER A 382 -20.16 -17.80 11.95
C SER A 382 -21.24 -17.81 10.85
N ILE A 383 -21.76 -19.01 10.57
CA ILE A 383 -22.79 -19.36 9.56
C ILE A 383 -24.08 -18.49 9.64
N GLY A 384 -24.19 -17.62 10.64
CA GLY A 384 -25.32 -16.70 10.84
C GLY A 384 -25.48 -15.61 9.78
N LYS A 385 -24.39 -15.04 9.24
CA LYS A 385 -24.48 -13.96 8.23
C LYS A 385 -24.94 -14.48 6.86
N LEU A 386 -24.42 -15.60 6.39
CA LEU A 386 -24.76 -16.20 5.08
C LEU A 386 -26.22 -16.69 4.99
N LYS A 387 -26.79 -17.26 6.06
CA LYS A 387 -28.20 -17.72 6.06
C LYS A 387 -29.22 -16.57 6.03
N GLY A 388 -28.82 -15.34 6.40
CA GLY A 388 -29.67 -14.16 6.32
C GLY A 388 -30.00 -13.78 4.87
N ASN A 389 -29.02 -13.86 3.97
CA ASN A 389 -29.16 -13.40 2.59
C ASN A 389 -29.94 -14.39 1.70
N PHE A 390 -29.88 -15.70 1.97
CA PHE A 390 -30.61 -16.69 1.17
C PHE A 390 -32.09 -16.89 1.57
N ARG A 391 -32.55 -16.32 2.69
CA ARG A 391 -33.97 -16.41 3.12
C ARG A 391 -34.84 -15.24 2.65
N GLY A 392 -34.27 -14.23 1.98
CA GLY A 392 -34.96 -12.99 1.60
C GLY A 392 -35.54 -12.92 0.18
N HIS A 393 -35.29 -13.91 -0.69
CA HIS A 393 -35.84 -13.94 -2.05
C HIS A 393 -36.85 -15.07 -2.25
N GLY A 394 -37.92 -15.02 -1.45
CA GLY A 394 -39.18 -15.64 -1.82
C GLY A 394 -39.86 -14.77 -2.87
N PHE A 395 -40.11 -15.31 -4.05
CA PHE A 395 -41.00 -14.73 -5.06
C PHE A 395 -42.31 -14.27 -4.40
N GLY A 396 -42.53 -12.96 -4.32
CA GLY A 396 -43.71 -12.35 -3.74
C GLY A 396 -44.15 -11.15 -4.59
N SER A 397 -45.29 -11.34 -5.27
CA SER A 397 -46.17 -10.38 -5.93
C SER A 397 -45.84 -8.88 -5.84
N ARG A 398 -45.76 -8.24 -7.02
CA ARG A 398 -45.85 -6.78 -7.19
C ARG A 398 -47.12 -6.21 -6.55
N PRO A 399 -47.07 -5.08 -5.83
CA PRO A 399 -48.26 -4.27 -5.55
C PRO A 399 -48.55 -3.33 -6.73
N GLU A 400 -49.84 -3.11 -6.95
CA GLU A 400 -50.42 -2.08 -7.81
C GLU A 400 -50.12 -0.66 -7.33
#